data_AF-A0A317ZRR0-F1
#
_entry.id   AF-A0A317ZRR0-F1
#
_cell.length_a   1.000
_cell.length_b   1.000
_cell.length_c   1.000
_cell.angle_alpha   90.00
_cell.angle_beta   90.00
_cell.angle_gamma   90.00
#
_symmetry.space_group_name_H-M   'P 1'
#
loop_
_entity.id
_entity.type
_entity.pdbx_description
1 polymer ?
#
loop_
_entity_poly.entity_id
_entity_poly.type
_entity_poly.pdbx_seq_one_letter_code
_entity_poly.pdbx_strand_id
1 'polypeptide(L)'
;MDKIFRPCAKISKDVCVAMSEQKLTLRLCVERFNRRYGREIDSGLLSAINKDFVYRIKNCEFKIVNSRVAKFCEFLGVEPYESEIKFMHFEKEFEKVEKVATDRPELRNQIKSLLLNIANIASV
;
A
#
# COMPACT_ATOMS: atom_id res chain seq x y z
N MET A 1 -15.17 0.06 -11.15
CA MET A 1 -13.75 0.30 -11.49
C MET A 1 -12.98 -0.91 -11.02
N ASP A 2 -12.23 -1.54 -11.92
CA ASP A 2 -11.41 -2.70 -11.58
C ASP A 2 -10.21 -2.24 -10.75
N LYS A 3 -10.07 -2.80 -9.53
CA LYS A 3 -8.97 -2.46 -8.65
C LYS A 3 -7.67 -3.04 -9.20
N ILE A 4 -6.66 -2.20 -9.40
CA ILE A 4 -5.34 -2.60 -9.89
C ILE A 4 -4.51 -3.09 -8.70
N PHE A 5 -3.87 -4.25 -8.81
CA PHE A 5 -2.96 -4.75 -7.78
C PHE A 5 -1.63 -4.02 -7.81
N ARG A 6 -1.09 -3.74 -6.62
CA ARG A 6 0.28 -3.22 -6.46
C ARG A 6 1.32 -4.24 -6.96
N PRO A 7 2.52 -3.79 -7.36
CA PRO A 7 3.64 -4.68 -7.63
C PRO A 7 3.98 -5.60 -6.44
N CYS A 8 4.35 -6.85 -6.72
CA CYS A 8 4.67 -7.85 -5.69
C CYS A 8 5.80 -7.39 -4.75
N ALA A 9 6.78 -6.64 -5.24
CA ALA A 9 7.87 -6.08 -4.43
C ALA A 9 7.37 -5.13 -3.33
N LYS A 10 6.41 -4.24 -3.66
CA LYS A 10 5.80 -3.34 -2.66
C LYS A 10 5.01 -4.14 -1.63
N ILE A 11 4.20 -5.10 -2.07
CA ILE A 11 3.43 -5.98 -1.17
C ILE A 11 4.35 -6.76 -0.23
N SER A 12 5.42 -7.36 -0.76
CA SER A 12 6.36 -8.16 0.04
C SER A 12 7.01 -7.33 1.15
N LYS A 13 7.41 -6.09 0.83
CA LYS A 13 7.98 -5.15 1.79
C LYS A 13 7.00 -4.86 2.92
N ASP A 14 5.78 -4.47 2.60
CA ASP A 14 4.78 -4.09 3.61
C ASP A 14 4.30 -5.31 4.43
N VAL A 15 4.18 -6.48 3.80
CA VAL A 15 3.92 -7.75 4.50
C VAL A 15 5.04 -8.06 5.50
N CYS A 16 6.30 -7.87 5.12
CA CYS A 16 7.44 -8.10 6.01
C CYS A 16 7.41 -7.16 7.23
N VAL A 17 7.09 -5.88 7.01
CA VAL A 17 6.90 -4.88 8.07
C VAL A 17 5.74 -5.29 8.98
N ALA A 18 4.55 -5.54 8.42
CA ALA A 18 3.36 -5.90 9.19
C ALA A 18 3.56 -7.18 10.02
N MET A 19 4.21 -8.20 9.46
CA MET A 19 4.57 -9.41 10.20
C MET A 19 5.53 -9.11 11.36
N SER A 20 6.48 -8.19 11.18
CA SER A 20 7.46 -7.84 12.21
C SER A 20 6.81 -7.04 13.35
N GLU A 21 5.98 -6.04 13.02
CA GLU A 21 5.23 -5.23 13.98
C GLU A 21 4.28 -6.07 14.82
N GLN A 22 3.61 -7.04 14.19
CA GLN A 22 2.69 -7.96 14.86
C GLN A 22 3.40 -9.16 15.51
N LYS A 23 4.74 -9.24 15.44
CA LYS A 23 5.58 -10.34 15.96
C LYS A 23 5.14 -11.72 15.46
N LEU A 24 4.76 -11.81 14.19
CA LEU A 24 4.27 -13.03 13.55
C LEU A 24 5.43 -13.83 12.95
N THR A 25 5.62 -15.04 13.45
CA THR A 25 6.45 -16.06 12.76
C THR A 25 5.67 -16.66 11.59
N LEU A 26 6.35 -17.31 10.63
CA LEU A 26 5.66 -18.02 9.53
C LEU A 26 4.60 -19.00 10.04
N ARG A 27 4.93 -19.77 11.10
CA ARG A 27 4.02 -20.73 11.72
C ARG A 27 2.80 -20.04 12.32
N LEU A 28 3.02 -18.97 13.07
CA LEU A 28 1.94 -18.23 13.73
C LEU A 28 1.04 -17.49 12.73
N CYS A 29 1.61 -16.98 11.64
CA CYS A 29 0.86 -16.40 10.52
C CYS A 29 -0.13 -17.41 9.92
N VAL A 30 0.37 -18.60 9.59
CA VAL A 30 -0.46 -19.69 9.02
C VAL A 30 -1.57 -20.07 9.97
N GLU A 31 -1.24 -20.30 11.24
CA GLU A 31 -2.22 -20.68 12.27
C GLU A 31 -3.30 -19.62 12.43
N ARG A 32 -2.91 -18.35 12.62
CA ARG A 32 -3.86 -17.24 12.84
C ARG A 32 -4.72 -16.97 11.62
N PHE A 33 -4.16 -17.03 10.41
CA PHE A 33 -4.93 -16.84 9.19
C PHE A 33 -5.97 -17.96 9.01
N ASN A 34 -5.52 -19.22 9.07
CA ASN A 34 -6.41 -20.36 8.87
C ASN A 34 -7.48 -20.45 9.97
N ARG A 35 -7.16 -20.04 11.20
CA ARG A 35 -8.14 -19.91 12.28
C ARG A 35 -9.15 -18.79 12.02
N ARG A 36 -8.69 -17.61 11.57
CA ARG A 36 -9.56 -16.46 11.31
C ARG A 36 -10.57 -16.75 10.20
N TYR A 37 -10.13 -17.41 9.13
CA TYR A 37 -10.96 -17.72 7.96
C TYR A 37 -11.37 -19.18 7.89
N GLY A 38 -11.42 -19.89 9.03
CA GLY A 38 -11.70 -21.33 9.06
C GLY A 38 -13.03 -21.67 8.39
N ARG A 39 -14.07 -20.86 8.61
CA ARG A 39 -15.39 -21.08 8.01
C ARG A 39 -15.38 -20.93 6.48
N GLU A 40 -14.69 -19.92 5.97
CA GLU A 40 -14.51 -19.70 4.53
C GLU A 40 -13.66 -20.80 3.89
N ILE A 41 -12.71 -21.34 4.65
CA ILE A 41 -11.89 -22.48 4.22
C ILE A 41 -12.73 -23.76 4.17
N ASP A 42 -13.51 -24.05 5.21
CA ASP A 42 -14.34 -25.25 5.31
C ASP A 42 -15.44 -25.27 4.24
N SER A 43 -15.97 -24.09 3.89
CA SER A 43 -16.96 -23.92 2.82
C SER A 43 -16.37 -23.89 1.40
N GLY A 44 -15.04 -23.96 1.26
CA GLY A 44 -14.33 -23.94 -0.03
C GLY A 44 -14.24 -22.56 -0.70
N LEU A 45 -14.69 -21.50 -0.04
CA LEU A 45 -14.61 -20.12 -0.54
C LEU A 45 -13.17 -19.57 -0.51
N LEU A 46 -12.31 -20.11 0.36
CA LEU A 46 -10.92 -19.70 0.50
C LEU A 46 -10.00 -20.91 0.68
N SER A 47 -8.85 -20.94 0.03
CA SER A 47 -7.86 -22.00 0.30
C SER A 47 -7.03 -21.67 1.53
N ALA A 48 -6.92 -22.63 2.45
CA ALA A 48 -5.98 -22.55 3.58
C ALA A 48 -4.56 -22.20 3.11
N ILE A 49 -3.85 -21.39 3.88
CA ILE A 49 -2.45 -21.06 3.59
C ILE A 49 -1.49 -22.01 4.30
N ASN A 50 -0.27 -22.10 3.80
CA ASN A 50 0.81 -22.89 4.38
C ASN A 50 2.08 -22.03 4.55
N LYS A 51 3.14 -22.60 5.16
CA LYS A 51 4.38 -21.86 5.41
C LYS A 51 5.07 -21.41 4.11
N ASP A 52 5.02 -22.23 3.07
CA ASP A 52 5.58 -21.91 1.75
C ASP A 52 4.92 -20.68 1.14
N PHE A 53 3.59 -20.59 1.19
CA PHE A 53 2.83 -19.43 0.72
C PHE A 53 3.28 -18.14 1.42
N VAL A 54 3.39 -18.17 2.76
CA VAL A 54 3.82 -17.00 3.53
C VAL A 54 5.29 -16.65 3.24
N TYR A 55 6.16 -17.65 3.13
CA TYR A 55 7.57 -17.46 2.79
C TYR A 55 7.73 -16.78 1.43
N ARG A 56 7.02 -17.28 0.41
CA ARG A 56 7.08 -16.73 -0.94
C ARG A 56 6.59 -15.29 -1.01
N ILE A 57 5.51 -14.97 -0.30
CA ILE A 57 5.03 -13.58 -0.24
C ILE A 57 6.05 -12.68 0.46
N LYS A 58 6.58 -13.11 1.61
CA LYS A 58 7.55 -12.32 2.37
C LYS A 58 8.82 -12.03 1.54
N ASN A 59 9.27 -12.99 0.73
CA ASN A 59 10.51 -12.89 -0.03
C ASN A 59 10.33 -12.47 -1.50
N CYS A 60 9.13 -12.00 -1.90
CA CYS A 60 8.84 -11.60 -3.27
C CYS A 60 9.00 -12.73 -4.32
N GLU A 61 8.87 -14.00 -3.92
CA GLU A 61 8.95 -15.18 -4.80
C GLU A 61 7.59 -15.56 -5.42
N PHE A 62 6.81 -14.54 -5.80
CA PHE A 62 5.51 -14.69 -6.46
C PHE A 62 5.36 -13.67 -7.58
N LYS A 63 4.86 -14.13 -8.73
CA LYS A 63 4.78 -13.31 -9.95
C LYS A 63 3.53 -12.45 -10.03
N ILE A 64 2.41 -12.94 -9.51
CA ILE A 64 1.09 -12.32 -9.68
C ILE A 64 0.42 -12.19 -8.33
N VAL A 65 -0.06 -10.98 -8.04
CA VAL A 65 -0.98 -10.73 -6.93
C VAL A 65 -2.36 -11.20 -7.38
N ASN A 66 -2.94 -12.13 -6.63
CA ASN A 66 -4.29 -12.64 -6.88
C ASN A 66 -5.17 -12.42 -5.65
N SER A 67 -6.45 -12.81 -5.75
CA SER A 67 -7.41 -12.71 -4.65
C SER A 67 -6.94 -13.34 -3.33
N ARG A 68 -6.19 -14.46 -3.40
CA ARG A 68 -5.63 -15.13 -2.21
C ARG A 68 -4.53 -14.29 -1.55
N VAL A 69 -3.65 -13.66 -2.34
CA VAL A 69 -2.65 -12.71 -1.83
C VAL A 69 -3.36 -11.48 -1.25
N ALA A 70 -4.40 -10.98 -1.91
CA ALA A 70 -5.19 -9.84 -1.42
C ALA A 70 -5.83 -10.14 -0.06
N LYS A 71 -6.41 -11.33 0.11
CA LYS A 71 -7.00 -11.76 1.39
C LYS A 71 -5.95 -11.91 2.50
N PHE A 72 -4.73 -12.33 2.13
CA PHE A 72 -3.59 -12.35 3.05
C PHE A 72 -3.11 -10.94 3.43
N CYS A 73 -3.13 -9.99 2.50
CA CYS A 73 -2.84 -8.59 2.81
C CYS A 73 -3.91 -8.00 3.75
N GLU A 74 -5.19 -8.26 3.48
CA GLU A 74 -6.31 -7.85 4.35
C GLU A 74 -6.15 -8.39 5.78
N PHE A 75 -5.74 -9.65 5.93
CA PHE A 75 -5.43 -10.24 7.23
C PHE A 75 -4.34 -9.49 8.00
N LEU A 76 -3.31 -9.02 7.30
CA LEU A 76 -2.19 -8.29 7.89
C LEU A 76 -2.43 -6.79 8.01
N GLY A 77 -3.56 -6.26 7.50
CA GLY A 77 -3.81 -4.82 7.43
C GLY A 77 -2.98 -4.10 6.37
N VAL A 78 -2.51 -4.82 5.35
CA VAL A 78 -1.76 -4.26 4.21
C VAL A 78 -2.74 -4.00 3.07
N GLU A 79 -2.63 -2.84 2.41
CA GLU A 79 -3.42 -2.50 1.22
C GLU A 79 -2.84 -3.19 -0.04
N PRO A 80 -3.52 -4.18 -0.63
CA PRO A 80 -3.00 -4.89 -1.81
C PRO A 80 -3.19 -4.12 -3.13
N TYR A 81 -4.10 -3.14 -3.17
CA TYR A 81 -4.42 -2.41 -4.37
C TYR A 81 -3.60 -1.13 -4.48
N GLU A 82 -3.39 -0.67 -5.71
CA GLU A 82 -2.90 0.69 -5.89
C GLU A 82 -4.02 1.61 -5.40
N SER A 83 -3.69 2.45 -4.42
CA SER A 83 -4.53 3.59 -4.12
C SER A 83 -4.57 4.43 -5.39
N GLU A 84 -5.77 4.77 -5.86
CA GLU A 84 -5.95 5.75 -6.94
C GLU A 84 -5.42 7.11 -6.46
N ILE A 85 -4.10 7.28 -6.44
CA ILE A 85 -3.49 8.55 -6.06
C ILE A 85 -3.11 9.27 -7.34
N LYS A 86 -4.10 10.05 -7.80
CA LYS A 86 -3.85 11.30 -8.52
C LYS A 86 -2.69 12.06 -7.84
N PHE A 87 -1.72 12.50 -8.64
CA PHE A 87 -0.63 13.44 -8.33
C PHE A 87 0.76 12.94 -7.87
N MET A 88 1.22 11.74 -8.25
CA MET A 88 2.67 11.44 -8.20
C MET A 88 3.53 12.25 -9.19
N HIS A 89 2.93 13.08 -10.06
CA HIS A 89 3.67 13.84 -11.07
C HIS A 89 4.29 15.15 -10.58
N PHE A 90 3.98 15.61 -9.36
CA PHE A 90 4.45 16.91 -8.86
C PHE A 90 5.13 16.89 -7.49
N GLU A 91 5.39 15.73 -6.89
CA GLU A 91 6.01 15.65 -5.55
C GLU A 91 7.36 16.40 -5.49
N LYS A 92 8.20 16.23 -6.51
CA LYS A 92 9.51 16.91 -6.60
C LYS A 92 9.37 18.42 -6.79
N GLU A 93 8.34 18.84 -7.49
CA GLU A 93 8.01 20.22 -7.76
C GLU A 93 7.48 20.90 -6.50
N PHE A 94 6.63 20.23 -5.71
CA PHE A 94 6.15 20.70 -4.42
C PHE A 94 7.30 20.84 -3.41
N GLU A 95 8.19 19.86 -3.33
CA GLU A 95 9.37 19.93 -2.44
C GLU A 95 10.26 21.14 -2.77
N LYS A 96 10.46 21.43 -4.06
CA LYS A 96 11.20 22.62 -4.51
C LYS A 96 10.49 23.91 -4.11
N VAL A 97 9.17 23.96 -4.23
CA VAL A 97 8.36 25.14 -3.85
C VAL A 97 8.42 25.37 -2.34
N GLU A 98 8.30 24.32 -1.52
CA GLU A 98 8.42 24.40 -0.06
C GLU A 98 9.82 24.87 0.38
N LYS A 99 10.86 24.36 -0.27
CA LYS A 99 12.23 24.78 -0.01
C LYS A 99 12.43 26.27 -0.30
N VAL A 100 11.96 26.75 -1.46
CA VAL A 100 12.04 28.17 -1.81
C VAL A 100 11.25 29.05 -0.85
N ALA A 101 10.06 28.61 -0.41
CA ALA A 101 9.26 29.32 0.58
C ALA A 101 9.92 29.39 1.96
N THR A 102 10.80 28.44 2.28
CA THR A 102 11.57 28.41 3.52
C THR A 102 12.83 29.27 3.42
N ASP A 103 13.60 29.12 2.35
CA ASP A 103 14.87 29.82 2.12
C ASP A 103 14.67 31.31 1.78
N ARG A 104 13.53 31.68 1.20
CA ARG A 104 13.17 33.05 0.79
C ARG A 104 11.76 33.44 1.25
N PRO A 105 11.58 33.78 2.54
CA PRO A 105 10.27 34.10 3.09
C PRO A 105 9.53 35.24 2.37
N GLU A 106 10.26 36.18 1.78
CA GLU A 106 9.73 37.29 0.98
C GLU A 106 8.95 36.84 -0.25
N LEU A 107 9.24 35.64 -0.78
CA LEU A 107 8.55 35.07 -1.94
C LEU A 107 7.26 34.32 -1.58
N ARG A 108 6.97 34.10 -0.29
CA ARG A 108 5.80 33.31 0.15
C ARG A 108 4.48 33.85 -0.38
N ASN A 109 4.32 35.17 -0.41
CA ASN A 109 3.09 35.80 -0.91
C ASN A 109 2.91 35.58 -2.42
N GLN A 110 4.00 35.59 -3.19
CA GLN A 110 3.96 35.31 -4.62
C GLN A 110 3.64 33.83 -4.88
N ILE A 111 4.29 32.91 -4.15
CA ILE A 111 4.03 31.47 -4.23
C ILE A 111 2.56 31.18 -3.88
N LYS A 112 2.03 31.77 -2.81
CA LYS A 112 0.64 31.62 -2.39
C LYS A 112 -0.33 32.11 -3.48
N SER A 113 -0.04 33.25 -4.11
CA SER A 113 -0.85 33.79 -5.20
C SER A 113 -0.89 32.84 -6.41
N LEU A 114 0.25 32.26 -6.80
CA LEU A 114 0.32 31.30 -7.90
C LEU A 114 -0.48 30.02 -7.60
N LEU A 115 -0.35 29.47 -6.39
CA LEU A 115 -1.11 28.28 -5.98
C LEU A 115 -2.63 28.56 -5.96
N LEU A 116 -3.04 29.73 -5.48
CA LEU A 116 -4.45 30.15 -5.50
C LEU A 116 -4.99 30.30 -6.92
N ASN A 117 -4.19 30.85 -7.85
CA ASN A 117 -4.59 30.96 -9.25
C ASN A 117 -4.80 29.59 -9.90
N ILE A 118 -3.92 28.62 -9.62
CA ILE A 118 -4.06 27.24 -10.09
C ILE A 118 -5.33 26.60 -9.50
N ALA A 119 -5.58 26.79 -8.20
CA ALA A 119 -6.77 26.27 -7.53
C ALA A 119 -8.07 26.86 -8.11
N ASN A 120 -8.06 28.15 -8.46
CA ASN A 120 -9.20 28.82 -9.08
C ASN A 120 -9.47 28.27 -10.49
N ILE A 121 -8.44 27.99 -11.29
CA ILE A 121 -8.60 27.36 -12.62
C ILE A 121 -9.22 25.96 -12.49
N ALA A 122 -8.79 25.18 -11.49
CA ALA A 122 -9.30 23.84 -11.26
C ALA A 122 -10.71 23.80 -10.65
N SER A 123 -11.23 24.95 -10.19
CA SER A 123 -12.57 25.09 -9.60
C SER A 123 -13.64 25.50 -10.62
N VAL A 124 -13.26 25.64 -11.89
CA VAL A 124 -14.14 25.85 -13.06
C VAL A 124 -14.42 24.50 -13.71
#